data_AF-A0A356RDF0-F1
#
_entry.id   AF-A0A356RDF0-F1
#
_cell.length_a   1.000
_cell.length_b   1.000
_cell.length_c   1.000
_cell.angle_alpha   90.00
_cell.angle_beta   90.00
_cell.angle_gamma   90.00
#
_symmetry.space_group_name_H-M   'P 1'
#
loop_
_entity.id
_entity.type
_entity.pdbx_description
1 polymer ?
#
loop_
_entity_poly.entity_id
_entity_poly.type
_entity_poly.pdbx_seq_one_letter_code
_entity_poly.pdbx_strand_id
1 'polypeptide(L)' 'MTSVEGHGKNPLRNHVILLFSPKAGHRSKEIAAFQWSVVTEGKGNLLDATRTPESKVIWNGPFIPLHRQLYVAIAFLM' A
#
# COMPACT_ATOMS: atom_id res chain seq x y z
N MET A 1 -7.18 12.03 -12.46
CA MET A 1 -7.38 12.60 -11.11
C MET A 1 -8.67 12.02 -10.56
N THR A 2 -8.61 11.00 -9.71
CA THR A 2 -9.79 10.48 -9.01
C THR A 2 -9.98 11.31 -7.73
N SER A 3 -11.04 12.12 -7.69
CA SER A 3 -11.43 12.86 -6.49
C SER A 3 -11.73 11.86 -5.37
N VAL A 4 -10.96 11.90 -4.28
CA VAL A 4 -11.22 11.08 -3.10
C VAL A 4 -12.24 11.83 -2.25
N GLU A 5 -13.51 11.73 -2.61
CA GLU A 5 -14.62 12.28 -1.81
C GLU A 5 -14.89 11.34 -0.63
N GLY A 6 -14.19 11.58 0.48
CA GLY A 6 -14.34 10.82 1.70
C GLY A 6 -14.88 11.69 2.82
N HIS A 7 -16.00 11.28 3.41
CA HIS A 7 -16.47 11.85 4.68
C HIS A 7 -15.68 11.23 5.83
N GLY A 8 -14.83 12.01 6.51
CA GLY A 8 -14.06 11.59 7.67
C GLY A 8 -12.84 12.48 7.93
N LYS A 9 -12.17 12.30 9.08
CA LYS A 9 -10.99 13.10 9.45
C LYS A 9 -9.80 12.91 8.49
N ASN A 10 -9.63 11.71 7.92
CA ASN A 10 -8.48 11.34 7.09
C ASN A 10 -8.92 10.55 5.83
N PRO A 11 -9.60 11.20 4.85
CA PRO A 11 -10.19 10.52 3.70
C PRO A 11 -9.15 9.86 2.80
N LEU A 12 -8.01 10.52 2.58
CA LEU A 12 -6.93 10.01 1.74
C LEU A 12 -6.27 8.76 2.33
N ARG A 13 -5.97 8.78 3.64
CA ARG A 13 -5.43 7.62 4.37
C ARG A 13 -6.39 6.43 4.29
N ASN A 14 -7.68 6.67 4.50
CA ASN A 14 -8.69 5.61 4.46
C ASN A 14 -8.79 5.00 3.06
N HIS A 15 -8.69 5.83 2.01
CA HIS A 15 -8.65 5.35 0.63
C HIS A 15 -7.41 4.47 0.36
N VAL A 16 -6.23 4.90 0.81
CA VAL A 16 -5.00 4.11 0.70
C VAL A 16 -5.14 2.76 1.41
N ILE A 17 -5.63 2.76 2.66
CA ILE A 17 -5.88 1.54 3.45
C ILE A 17 -6.84 0.59 2.71
N LEU A 18 -7.91 1.12 2.11
CA LEU A 18 -8.86 0.32 1.34
C LEU A 18 -8.25 -0.26 0.08
N LEU A 19 -7.35 0.47 -0.62
CA LEU A 19 -6.70 -0.01 -1.84
C LEU A 19 -5.71 -1.16 -1.57
N PHE A 20 -5.11 -1.24 -0.39
CA PHE A 20 -4.14 -2.29 -0.05
C PHE A 20 -4.69 -3.72 -0.17
N SER A 21 -5.97 -3.94 0.12
CA SER A 21 -6.58 -5.27 0.04
C SER A 21 -6.84 -5.72 -1.41
N PRO A 22 -7.69 -5.05 -2.21
CA PRO A 22 -8.00 -5.50 -3.57
C PRO A 22 -6.86 -5.28 -4.57
N LYS A 23 -5.92 -4.35 -4.33
CA LYS A 23 -4.87 -4.00 -5.30
C LYS A 23 -3.49 -4.58 -4.99
N ALA A 24 -3.23 -4.91 -3.73
CA ALA A 24 -1.96 -5.51 -3.31
C ALA A 24 -2.15 -6.83 -2.56
N GLY A 25 -3.39 -7.31 -2.38
CA GLY A 25 -3.67 -8.61 -1.76
C GLY A 25 -3.31 -8.69 -0.28
N HIS A 26 -3.06 -7.56 0.38
CA HIS A 26 -2.66 -7.56 1.78
C HIS A 26 -3.85 -7.90 2.69
N ARG A 27 -3.63 -8.80 3.65
CA ARG A 27 -4.62 -9.10 4.68
C ARG A 27 -4.69 -7.97 5.70
N SER A 28 -5.83 -7.81 6.38
CA SER A 28 -6.04 -6.74 7.37
C SER A 28 -4.93 -6.66 8.43
N LYS A 29 -4.38 -7.81 8.87
CA LYS A 29 -3.26 -7.86 9.82
C LYS A 29 -1.96 -7.27 9.25
N GLU A 30 -1.69 -7.47 7.97
CA GLU A 30 -0.50 -6.97 7.27
C GLU A 30 -0.62 -5.47 7.04
N ILE A 31 -1.84 -4.99 6.74
CA ILE A 31 -2.16 -3.57 6.65
C ILE A 31 -2.00 -2.88 8.01
N ALA A 32 -2.40 -3.55 9.10
CA ALA A 32 -2.23 -3.02 10.46
C ALA A 32 -0.76 -2.96 10.91
N ALA A 33 0.04 -3.94 10.49
CA ALA A 33 1.49 -4.01 10.77
C ALA A 33 2.34 -3.26 9.72
N PHE A 34 1.70 -2.51 8.83
CA PHE A 34 2.36 -1.91 7.69
C PHE A 34 3.26 -0.74 8.09
N GLN A 35 4.49 -0.72 7.57
CA GLN A 35 5.44 0.36 7.78
C GLN A 35 5.79 1.03 6.46
N TRP A 36 6.09 2.34 6.51
CA TRP A 36 6.51 3.10 5.33
C TRP A 36 7.75 2.50 4.66
N SER A 37 8.68 1.91 5.43
CA SER A 37 9.86 1.20 4.92
C SER A 37 9.54 0.03 3.96
N VAL A 38 8.30 -0.47 3.94
CA VAL A 38 7.84 -1.53 3.02
C VAL A 38 7.52 -0.98 1.63
N VAL A 39 7.20 0.31 1.53
CA VAL A 39 6.81 1.02 0.29
C VAL A 39 7.80 2.09 -0.12
N THR A 40 8.70 2.51 0.75
CA THR A 40 9.59 3.65 0.50
C THR A 40 11.04 3.25 0.67
N GLU A 41 11.89 3.73 -0.23
CA GLU A 41 13.33 3.66 -0.11
C GLU A 41 13.84 4.71 0.89
N GLY A 42 15.07 4.54 1.41
CA GLY A 42 15.71 5.50 2.32
C GLY A 42 15.91 6.91 1.76
N LYS A 43 15.69 7.12 0.45
CA LYS A 43 15.68 8.44 -0.20
C LYS A 43 14.30 9.09 -0.28
N GLY A 44 13.25 8.43 0.23
CA GLY A 44 11.87 8.90 0.15
C GLY A 44 11.15 8.56 -1.16
N ASN A 45 11.79 7.79 -2.06
CA ASN A 45 11.15 7.31 -3.28
C ASN A 45 10.21 6.14 -3.00
N LEU A 46 9.10 6.04 -3.73
CA LEU A 46 8.21 4.89 -3.67
C LEU A 46 8.83 3.70 -4.42
N LEU A 47 8.70 2.50 -3.86
CA LEU A 47 9.14 1.25 -4.49
C LEU A 47 8.09 0.78 -5.50
N ASP A 48 8.51 0.14 -6.59
CA ASP A 48 7.59 -0.46 -7.58
C ASP A 48 6.99 -1.80 -7.09
N ALA A 49 7.52 -2.37 -6.01
CA ALA A 49 7.02 -3.59 -5.38
C ALA A 49 7.14 -3.49 -3.85
N THR A 50 6.14 -4.01 -3.14
CA THR A 50 6.16 -4.13 -1.68
C THR A 50 6.61 -5.51 -1.25
N ARG A 51 7.27 -5.59 -0.11
CA ARG A 51 7.62 -6.87 0.52
C ARG A 51 6.61 -7.21 1.62
N THR A 52 6.02 -8.41 1.57
CA THR A 52 5.18 -8.87 2.67
C THR A 52 6.06 -9.34 3.83
N PRO A 53 5.94 -8.77 5.05
CA PRO A 53 6.78 -9.15 6.18
C PRO A 53 6.54 -10.60 6.64
N GLU A 54 5.34 -11.14 6.39
CA GLU A 54 4.97 -12.52 6.71
C GLU A 54 4.74 -13.39 5.46
N SER A 55 5.72 -13.50 4.57
CA SER A 55 5.61 -14.38 3.40
C SER A 55 5.64 -15.87 3.80
N LYS A 56 4.52 -16.40 4.32
CA LYS A 56 4.26 -17.84 4.44
C LYS A 56 3.67 -18.44 3.15
N VAL A 57 3.55 -17.64 2.09
CA VAL A 57 2.98 -18.08 0.82
C VAL A 57 4.08 -18.67 -0.04
N ILE A 58 4.06 -19.99 -0.20
CA ILE A 58 4.99 -20.79 -1.02
C ILE A 58 4.81 -20.51 -2.53
N TRP A 59 3.73 -19.81 -2.92
CA TRP A 59 3.26 -19.72 -4.30
C TRP A 59 3.56 -18.39 -5.02
N ASN A 60 3.71 -17.28 -4.29
CA ASN A 60 4.06 -15.98 -4.83
C ASN A 60 5.20 -15.44 -3.97
N GLY A 61 6.36 -15.16 -4.57
CA GLY A 61 7.57 -14.76 -3.86
C GLY A 61 7.39 -13.55 -2.92
N PRO A 62 8.46 -13.10 -2.25
CA PRO A 62 8.35 -12.08 -1.20
C PRO A 62 7.90 -10.70 -1.70
N PHE A 63 7.84 -10.47 -3.02
CA PHE A 63 7.57 -9.18 -3.64
C PHE A 63 6.20 -9.16 -4.34
N ILE A 64 5.39 -8.16 -4.01
CA ILE A 64 4.09 -7.89 -4.63
C ILE A 64 4.23 -6.61 -5.46
N PRO A 65 4.01 -6.64 -6.78
CA PRO A 65 4.03 -5.43 -7.60
C PRO A 65 3.00 -4.41 -7.12
N LEU A 66 3.39 -3.15 -7.00
CA LEU A 66 2.50 -2.08 -6.61
C LEU A 66 1.58 -1.72 -7.77
N HIS A 67 0.29 -1.92 -7.57
CA HIS A 67 -0.70 -1.48 -8.56
C HIS A 67 -0.66 0.05 -8.72
N ARG A 68 -0.70 0.53 -9.96
CA ARG A 68 -0.60 1.97 -10.31
C ARG A 68 -1.51 2.89 -9.48
N GLN A 69 -2.76 2.48 -9.23
CA GLN A 69 -3.69 3.27 -8.41
C GLN A 69 -3.24 3.39 -6.94
N LEU A 70 -2.68 2.31 -6.38
CA LEU A 70 -2.14 2.32 -5.02
C LEU A 70 -0.88 3.17 -4.96
N TYR A 71 0.01 3.04 -5.95
CA TYR A 71 1.19 3.89 -6.09
C TYR A 71 0.82 5.39 -6.07
N VAL A 72 -0.12 5.79 -6.92
CA VAL A 72 -0.57 7.19 -7.00
C VAL A 72 -1.20 7.64 -5.69
N ALA A 73 -2.05 6.82 -5.06
CA ALA A 73 -2.70 7.18 -3.80
C ALA A 73 -1.68 7.35 -2.65
N ILE A 74 -0.64 6.51 -2.59
CA ILE A 74 0.43 6.65 -1.60
C ILE A 74 1.30 7.88 -1.91
N ALA A 75 1.63 8.12 -3.17
CA ALA A 75 2.38 9.31 -3.59
C ALA A 75 1.64 10.62 -3.26
N PHE A 76 0.31 10.63 -3.27
CA PHE A 76 -0.50 11.77 -2.82
C PHE A 76 -0.54 11.94 -1.30
N LEU A 77 -0.27 10.88 -0.53
CA LEU A 77 -0.31 10.90 0.93
C LEU A 77 1.01 11.41 1.53
N MET A 78 2.11 11.38 0.76
CA MET A 78 3.42 11.93 1.11
C MET A 78 3.50 13.42 0.85
#